data_AF-A0A914VT85-F1
#
_entry.id   AF-A0A914VT85-F1
#
_cell.length_a   1.000
_cell.length_b   1.000
_cell.length_c   1.000
_cell.angle_alpha   90.00
_cell.angle_beta   90.00
_cell.angle_gamma   90.00
#
_symmetry.space_group_name_H-M   'P 1'
#
loop_
_entity.id
_entity.type
_entity.pdbx_description
1 polymer ?
#
loop_
_entity_poly.entity_id
_entity_poly.type
_entity_poly.pdbx_seq_one_letter_code
_entity_poly.pdbx_strand_id
1 'polypeptide(L)'
;MKAGFFVLVAIFATACTIPSHPHGKSEIICQLCQEIVQTAEQYLNDDEADIANEIDNLVCNHYRPLETICDALVKQLLPLLIQEIYKGLTPIQCCQEVDCC
;
A
#
# COMPACT_ATOMS: atom_id res chain seq x y z
N MET A 1 2.72 8.63 19.75
CA MET A 1 3.56 7.66 20.49
C MET A 1 2.91 6.29 20.45
N LYS A 2 3.21 5.47 19.45
CA LYS A 2 2.96 4.03 19.48
C LYS A 2 4.05 3.37 18.63
N ALA A 3 5.24 3.36 19.22
CA ALA A 3 6.22 2.33 18.96
C ALA A 3 5.66 1.03 19.57
N GLY A 4 5.67 -0.09 18.85
CA GLY A 4 5.56 -1.41 19.47
C GLY A 4 4.45 -2.36 19.00
N PHE A 5 4.19 -2.51 17.69
CA PHE A 5 3.46 -3.69 17.21
C PHE A 5 4.11 -4.43 16.03
N PHE A 6 5.22 -3.93 15.49
CA PHE A 6 5.89 -4.54 14.33
C PHE A 6 6.90 -5.68 14.68
N VAL A 7 7.02 -6.09 15.95
CA VAL A 7 8.13 -6.96 16.41
C VAL A 7 7.68 -8.21 17.20
N LEU A 8 6.42 -8.64 17.10
CA LEU A 8 5.99 -9.91 17.74
C LEU A 8 5.64 -11.06 16.78
N VAL A 9 5.69 -10.84 15.46
CA VAL A 9 5.64 -11.93 14.46
C VAL A 9 7.06 -12.24 13.97
N ALA A 10 7.98 -12.51 14.90
CA ALA A 10 9.41 -12.67 14.60
C ALA A 10 10.02 -14.00 15.10
N ILE A 11 9.23 -15.08 15.28
CA ILE A 11 9.80 -16.32 15.85
C ILE A 11 9.47 -17.62 15.09
N PHE A 12 8.54 -17.68 14.12
CA PHE A 12 8.28 -18.95 13.41
C PHE A 12 8.02 -18.78 11.91
N ALA A 13 9.07 -18.48 11.15
CA ALA A 13 9.37 -19.13 9.88
C ALA A 13 10.70 -18.60 9.34
N THR A 14 11.72 -19.46 9.43
CA THR A 14 12.79 -19.65 8.44
C THR A 14 12.90 -18.60 7.32
N ALA A 15 14.01 -17.86 7.31
CA ALA A 15 14.70 -17.36 6.11
C ALA A 15 13.82 -17.04 4.88
N CYS A 16 12.86 -16.13 5.02
CA CYS A 16 12.55 -15.23 3.91
C CYS A 16 13.39 -13.98 4.12
N THR A 17 14.70 -14.08 3.83
CA THR A 17 15.43 -12.91 3.35
C THR A 17 14.61 -12.42 2.16
N ILE A 18 13.78 -11.39 2.35
CA ILE A 18 13.00 -10.80 1.27
C ILE A 18 14.04 -10.37 0.23
N PRO A 19 14.21 -11.08 -0.89
CA PRO A 19 15.04 -10.58 -1.95
C PRO A 19 14.18 -9.48 -2.56
N SER A 20 14.50 -8.23 -2.22
CA SER A 20 13.99 -7.06 -2.93
C SER A 20 14.28 -7.27 -4.40
N HIS A 21 13.27 -7.73 -5.15
CA HIS A 21 13.41 -8.10 -6.55
C HIS A 21 13.50 -6.80 -7.35
N PRO A 22 14.50 -6.63 -8.21
CA PRO A 22 14.56 -5.52 -9.14
C PRO A 22 13.54 -5.81 -10.24
N HIS A 23 12.29 -5.40 -10.06
CA HIS A 23 11.33 -5.38 -11.16
C HIS A 23 11.33 -3.98 -11.76
N GLY A 24 11.44 -3.90 -13.09
CA GLY A 24 11.68 -2.68 -13.87
C GLY A 24 10.53 -1.66 -13.89
N LYS A 25 9.88 -1.44 -12.74
CA LYS A 25 8.88 -0.39 -12.49
C LYS A 25 9.48 0.71 -11.64
N SER A 26 8.91 1.89 -11.77
CA SER A 26 9.39 3.08 -11.06
C SER A 26 9.31 2.83 -9.55
N GLU A 27 10.46 2.93 -8.86
CA GLU A 27 10.56 2.82 -7.40
C GLU A 27 9.54 3.72 -6.68
N ILE A 28 9.26 4.88 -7.28
CA ILE A 28 8.27 5.86 -6.82
C ILE A 28 6.84 5.28 -6.87
N ILE A 29 6.49 4.54 -7.92
CA ILE A 29 5.15 3.94 -8.08
C ILE A 29 4.95 2.82 -7.07
N CYS A 30 6.00 2.00 -6.85
CA CYS A 30 5.98 0.94 -5.86
C CYS A 30 5.83 1.50 -4.43
N GLN A 31 6.56 2.57 -4.11
CA GLN A 31 6.43 3.27 -2.83
C GLN A 31 5.03 3.87 -2.66
N LEU A 32 4.53 4.56 -3.69
CA LEU A 32 3.21 5.19 -3.66
C LEU A 32 2.11 4.16 -3.42
N CYS A 33 2.17 3.02 -4.11
CA CYS A 33 1.23 1.91 -3.87
C CYS A 33 1.28 1.43 -2.42
N GLN A 34 2.47 1.25 -1.84
CA GLN A 34 2.58 0.79 -0.46
C GLN A 34 1.99 1.80 0.53
N GLU A 35 2.16 3.10 0.30
CA GLU A 35 1.56 4.15 1.11
C GLU A 35 0.02 4.19 0.98
N ILE A 36 -0.50 3.95 -0.23
CA ILE A 36 -1.94 3.75 -0.48
C ILE A 36 -2.47 2.58 0.34
N VAL A 37 -1.80 1.43 0.30
CA VAL A 37 -2.21 0.22 1.06
C VAL A 37 -2.19 0.47 2.56
N GLN A 38 -1.10 1.05 3.08
CA GLN A 38 -0.97 1.36 4.50
C GLN A 38 -2.04 2.33 4.99
N THR A 39 -2.43 3.29 4.16
CA THR A 39 -3.51 4.22 4.49
C THR A 39 -4.85 3.49 4.45
N ALA A 40 -5.12 2.72 3.38
CA ALA A 40 -6.36 1.95 3.25
C ALA A 40 -6.59 0.99 4.43
N GLU A 41 -5.54 0.34 4.94
CA GLU A 41 -5.59 -0.54 6.11
C GLU A 41 -6.16 0.15 7.36
N GLN A 42 -5.99 1.47 7.51
CA GLN A 42 -6.48 2.24 8.65
C GLN A 42 -7.99 2.53 8.58
N TYR A 43 -8.57 2.49 7.38
CA TYR A 43 -9.93 2.93 7.09
C TYR A 43 -10.82 1.80 6.51
N LEU A 44 -10.42 0.52 6.63
CA LEU A 44 -11.18 -0.64 6.09
C LEU A 44 -12.61 -0.82 6.64
N ASN A 45 -13.00 -0.05 7.67
CA ASN A 45 -14.36 -0.06 8.20
C ASN A 45 -15.26 1.01 7.57
N ASP A 46 -14.67 1.91 6.77
CA ASP A 46 -15.36 2.99 6.07
C ASP A 46 -15.70 2.58 4.64
N ASP A 47 -16.54 3.37 3.98
CA ASP A 47 -16.87 3.15 2.57
C ASP A 47 -15.66 3.42 1.68
N GLU A 48 -15.53 2.71 0.56
CA GLU A 48 -14.40 2.84 -0.38
C GLU A 48 -14.16 4.29 -0.83
N ALA A 49 -15.24 5.07 -0.98
CA ALA A 49 -15.16 6.49 -1.33
C ALA A 49 -14.48 7.33 -0.25
N ASP A 50 -14.73 7.04 1.02
CA ASP A 50 -14.11 7.74 2.15
C ASP A 50 -12.64 7.34 2.27
N ILE A 51 -12.33 6.05 2.08
CA ILE A 51 -10.94 5.57 2.02
C ILE A 51 -10.17 6.29 0.90
N ALA A 52 -10.78 6.40 -0.28
CA ALA A 52 -10.17 7.11 -1.42
C ALA A 52 -9.91 8.58 -1.12
N ASN A 53 -10.84 9.27 -0.44
CA ASN A 53 -10.67 10.66 -0.03
C ASN A 53 -9.54 10.82 0.99
N GLU A 54 -9.43 9.91 1.96
CA GLU A 54 -8.34 9.93 2.93
C GLU A 54 -6.97 9.68 2.27
N ILE A 55 -6.89 8.76 1.31
CA ILE A 55 -5.67 8.54 0.54
C ILE A 55 -5.30 9.77 -0.30
N ASP A 56 -6.26 10.41 -0.95
CA ASP A 56 -6.01 11.64 -1.71
C ASP A 56 -5.43 12.73 -0.79
N ASN A 57 -6.04 12.90 0.39
CA ASN A 57 -5.65 13.90 1.37
C ASN A 57 -4.27 13.63 2.01
N LEU A 58 -4.00 12.37 2.38
CA LEU A 58 -2.84 11.98 3.19
C LEU A 58 -1.67 11.47 2.37
N VAL A 59 -1.89 11.09 1.10
CA VAL A 59 -0.87 10.55 0.21
C VAL A 59 -0.74 11.41 -1.04
N CYS A 60 -1.78 11.48 -1.88
CA CYS A 60 -1.66 12.09 -3.22
C CYS A 60 -1.28 13.58 -3.18
N ASN A 61 -1.81 14.35 -2.23
CA ASN A 61 -1.46 15.76 -2.04
C ASN A 61 0.04 16.00 -1.72
N HIS A 62 0.74 15.00 -1.16
CA HIS A 62 2.16 15.09 -0.83
C HIS A 62 3.08 14.80 -2.02
N TYR A 63 2.54 14.26 -3.11
CA TYR A 63 3.31 13.83 -4.29
C TYR A 63 3.39 14.86 -5.41
N ARG A 64 3.09 16.14 -5.16
CA ARG A 64 3.14 17.20 -6.19
C ARG A 64 4.50 17.25 -6.92
N PRO A 65 4.54 17.33 -8.27
CA PRO A 65 3.44 17.56 -9.22
C PRO A 65 2.79 16.27 -9.78
N LEU A 66 2.95 15.12 -9.11
CA LEU A 66 2.46 13.82 -9.54
C LEU A 66 1.11 13.46 -8.90
N GLU A 67 0.39 14.41 -8.29
CA GLU A 67 -0.91 14.19 -7.65
C GLU A 67 -1.89 13.51 -8.60
N THR A 68 -1.95 13.96 -9.86
CA THR A 68 -2.84 13.38 -10.88
C THR A 68 -2.53 11.91 -11.18
N ILE A 69 -1.26 11.51 -11.08
CA ILE A 69 -0.85 10.11 -11.26
C ILE A 69 -1.30 9.29 -10.04
N CYS A 70 -1.14 9.84 -8.83
CA CYS A 70 -1.64 9.21 -7.61
C CYS A 70 -3.16 9.00 -7.68
N ASP A 71 -3.93 10.03 -8.03
CA ASP A 71 -5.38 9.93 -8.12
C ASP A 71 -5.83 8.85 -9.10
N ALA A 72 -5.12 8.74 -10.23
CA ALA A 72 -5.39 7.73 -11.24
C ALA A 72 -5.10 6.32 -10.70
N LEU A 73 -4.01 6.14 -9.94
CA LEU A 73 -3.68 4.87 -9.29
C LEU A 73 -4.71 4.52 -8.22
N VAL A 74 -5.09 5.45 -7.35
CA VAL A 74 -6.11 5.22 -6.31
C VAL A 74 -7.42 4.76 -6.95
N LYS A 75 -7.90 5.46 -7.97
CA LYS A 75 -9.16 5.10 -8.66
C LYS A 75 -9.14 3.73 -9.31
N GLN A 76 -7.98 3.25 -9.76
CA GLN A 76 -7.86 1.97 -10.48
C GLN A 76 -7.50 0.81 -9.54
N LEU A 77 -6.64 1.06 -8.56
CA LEU A 77 -6.01 0.02 -7.74
C LEU A 77 -6.69 -0.15 -6.39
N LEU A 78 -7.25 0.91 -5.79
CA LEU A 78 -7.82 0.83 -4.44
C LEU A 78 -8.83 -0.31 -4.26
N PRO A 79 -9.78 -0.57 -5.19
CA PRO A 79 -10.72 -1.68 -5.03
C PRO A 79 -10.02 -3.05 -4.99
N LEU A 80 -8.96 -3.22 -5.79
CA LEU A 80 -8.16 -4.45 -5.83
C LEU A 80 -7.31 -4.57 -4.56
N LEU A 81 -6.65 -3.49 -4.16
CA LEU A 81 -5.82 -3.44 -2.96
C LEU A 81 -6.62 -3.75 -1.70
N ILE A 82 -7.84 -3.23 -1.57
CA ILE A 82 -8.74 -3.57 -0.46
C ILE A 82 -9.01 -5.08 -0.39
N GLN A 83 -9.23 -5.75 -1.53
CA GLN A 83 -9.40 -7.20 -1.56
C GLN A 83 -8.13 -7.95 -1.13
N GLU A 84 -6.95 -7.49 -1.56
CA GLU A 84 -5.68 -8.07 -1.15
C GLU A 84 -5.39 -7.86 0.34
N ILE A 85 -5.75 -6.69 0.88
CA ILE A 85 -5.64 -6.39 2.32
C ILE A 85 -6.54 -7.35 3.13
N TYR A 86 -7.76 -7.64 2.67
CA TYR A 86 -8.63 -8.61 3.36
C TYR A 86 -8.08 -10.04 3.34
N LYS A 87 -7.18 -10.39 2.41
CA LYS A 87 -6.45 -11.68 2.43
C LYS A 87 -5.30 -11.69 3.45
N GLY A 88 -5.04 -10.58 4.12
CA GLY A 88 -3.95 -10.43 5.09
C GLY A 88 -2.57 -10.32 4.44
N LEU A 89 -2.51 -9.87 3.19
CA LEU A 89 -1.25 -9.60 2.50
C LEU A 89 -0.60 -8.33 3.05
N THR A 90 0.73 -8.31 3.08
CA THR A 90 1.49 -7.11 3.46
C THR A 90 1.45 -6.05 2.35
N PRO A 91 1.73 -4.76 2.63
CA PRO A 91 1.71 -3.71 1.61
C PRO A 91 2.55 -4.01 0.37
N ILE A 92 3.74 -4.58 0.56
CA ILE A 92 4.61 -4.97 -0.56
C ILE A 92 4.00 -6.10 -1.40
N GLN A 93 3.34 -7.08 -0.76
CA GLN A 93 2.68 -8.19 -1.46
C GLN A 93 1.44 -7.69 -2.21
N CYS A 94 0.59 -6.86 -1.60
CA CYS A 94 -0.55 -6.24 -2.28
C CYS A 94 -0.11 -5.49 -3.55
N CYS A 95 0.98 -4.73 -3.45
CA CYS A 95 1.51 -3.98 -4.59
C CYS A 95 2.19 -4.84 -5.66
N GLN A 96 2.67 -6.04 -5.31
CA GLN A 96 3.14 -7.04 -6.27
C GLN A 96 1.99 -7.71 -7.03
N GLU A 97 0.87 -7.99 -6.35
CA GLU A 97 -0.31 -8.60 -6.99
C GLU A 97 -0.92 -7.70 -8.07
N VAL A 98 -0.84 -6.37 -7.89
CA VAL A 98 -1.29 -5.39 -8.89
C VAL A 98 -0.17 -4.91 -9.82
N ASP A 99 0.99 -5.58 -9.78
CA ASP A 99 2.12 -5.31 -10.67
C ASP A 99 2.53 -3.81 -10.58
N CYS A 100 2.55 -3.23 -9.37
CA CYS A 100 3.09 -1.89 -9.10
C CYS A 100 4.49 -1.97 -8.48
N CYS A 101 4.79 -3.13 -7.91
CA CYS A 101 6.08 -3.69 -7.52
C CYS A 101 6.16 -5.09 -8.16
#